data_AF-A0A0B6YYN3-F1
#
_entry.id   AF-A0A0B6YYN3-F1
#
_cell.length_a   1.000
_cell.length_b   1.000
_cell.length_c   1.000
_cell.angle_alpha   90.00
_cell.angle_beta   90.00
_cell.angle_gamma   90.00
#
_symmetry.space_group_name_H-M   'P 1'
#
loop_
_entity.id
_entity.type
_entity.pdbx_description
1 polymer ?
#
loop_
_entity_poly.entity_id
_entity_poly.type
_entity_poly.pdbx_seq_one_letter_code
_entity_poly.pdbx_strand_id
1 'polypeptide(L)'
;AMEDTLMKLECRRDKTLTYTKDEVQAEVWDEYYAVIDKDGRVNSQKARVRIFFLAFLTGMPACELGISDRRRKGKEVVGRHDIIPVRTEDWIRIEDA
;
A
#
# COMPACT_ATOMS: atom_id res chain seq x y z
N ALA A 1 -5.92 10.91 14.93
CA ALA A 1 -6.18 12.33 15.29
C ALA A 1 -4.98 13.24 14.97
N MET A 2 -3.80 13.08 15.60
CA MET A 2 -2.60 13.84 15.19
C MET A 2 -1.83 13.20 14.02
N GLU A 3 -1.65 11.88 14.04
CA GLU A 3 -0.98 11.14 12.95
C GLU A 3 -1.66 11.37 11.60
N ASP A 4 -3.00 11.28 11.54
CA ASP A 4 -3.76 11.57 10.32
C ASP A 4 -3.57 13.01 9.81
N THR A 5 -3.23 13.95 10.70
CA THR A 5 -2.98 15.34 10.32
C THR A 5 -1.58 15.51 9.74
N LEU A 6 -0.58 14.85 10.32
CA LEU A 6 0.79 14.80 9.77
C LEU A 6 0.82 14.12 8.39
N MET A 7 0.00 13.09 8.19
CA MET A 7 -0.12 12.38 6.90
C MET A 7 -0.81 13.21 5.80
N LYS A 8 -1.48 14.31 6.16
CA LYS A 8 -2.13 15.24 5.22
C LYS A 8 -1.24 16.42 4.83
N LEU A 9 -0.07 16.57 5.45
CA LEU A 9 0.88 17.61 5.08
C LEU A 9 1.39 17.33 3.66
N GLU A 10 1.50 18.37 2.84
CA GLU A 10 2.15 18.25 1.54
C GLU A 10 3.60 17.80 1.75
N CYS A 11 3.90 16.57 1.32
CA CYS A 11 5.27 16.08 1.28
C CYS A 11 5.96 16.72 0.08
N ARG A 12 6.66 17.83 0.33
CA ARG A 12 7.36 18.60 -0.70
C ARG A 12 8.84 18.29 -0.69
N ARG A 13 9.37 17.85 -1.84
CA ARG A 13 10.80 17.60 -2.05
C ARG A 13 11.39 18.78 -2.83
N ASP A 14 11.96 19.74 -2.11
CA ASP A 14 12.40 21.02 -2.68
C ASP A 14 13.73 20.96 -3.46
N LYS A 15 14.53 19.90 -3.26
CA LYS A 15 15.84 19.76 -3.88
C LYS A 15 16.10 18.33 -4.32
N THR A 16 16.82 18.21 -5.42
CA THR A 16 17.42 16.96 -5.88
C THR A 16 18.43 16.48 -4.83
N LEU A 17 18.16 15.34 -4.22
CA LEU A 17 19.07 14.69 -3.28
C LEU A 17 19.88 13.62 -4.02
N THR A 18 21.09 13.35 -3.54
CA THR A 18 21.94 12.27 -4.06
C THR A 18 22.27 11.34 -2.90
N TYR A 19 22.00 10.05 -3.07
CA TYR A 19 22.32 9.01 -2.09
C TYR A 19 23.39 8.08 -2.67
N THR A 20 24.26 7.55 -1.80
CA THR A 20 25.26 6.55 -2.20
C THR A 20 24.60 5.26 -2.71
N LYS A 21 23.40 4.96 -2.20
CA LYS A 21 22.57 3.83 -2.59
C LYS A 21 21.12 4.27 -2.53
N ASP A 22 20.39 4.03 -3.62
CA ASP A 22 18.94 4.24 -3.64
C ASP A 22 18.24 3.07 -2.94
N GLU A 23 17.31 3.39 -2.04
CA GLU A 23 16.58 2.39 -1.25
C GLU A 23 15.16 2.87 -0.95
N VAL A 24 14.19 1.96 -1.05
CA VAL A 24 12.81 2.18 -0.63
C VAL A 24 12.42 1.06 0.32
N GLN A 25 11.90 1.44 1.48
CA GLN A 25 11.33 0.56 2.47
C GLN A 25 9.82 0.81 2.53
N ALA A 26 9.05 -0.28 2.56
CA ALA A 26 7.61 -0.23 2.72
C ALA A 26 7.23 -1.03 3.96
N GLU A 27 6.44 -0.43 4.84
CA GLU A 27 5.93 -1.05 6.04
C GLU A 27 4.40 -1.10 5.96
N VAL A 28 3.83 -2.29 6.14
CA VAL A 28 2.39 -2.52 6.02
C VAL A 28 1.82 -2.86 7.39
N TRP A 29 0.86 -2.06 7.82
CA TRP A 29 0.12 -2.27 9.07
C TRP A 29 -1.31 -2.63 8.72
N ASP A 30 -1.76 -3.81 9.15
CA ASP A 30 -3.15 -4.22 9.05
C ASP A 30 -3.85 -4.23 10.42
N GLU A 31 -5.13 -3.91 10.40
CA GLU A 31 -5.99 -3.95 11.57
C GLU A 31 -7.32 -4.54 11.14
N TYR A 32 -7.67 -5.69 11.69
CA TYR A 32 -8.94 -6.35 11.43
C TYR A 32 -9.87 -6.24 12.63
N TYR A 33 -11.12 -5.88 12.38
CA TYR A 33 -12.18 -5.82 13.37
C TYR A 33 -13.38 -6.65 12.90
N ALA A 34 -13.83 -7.57 13.73
CA ALA A 34 -15.04 -8.35 13.49
C ALA A 34 -15.94 -8.39 14.73
N VAL A 35 -17.24 -8.33 14.48
CA VAL A 35 -18.29 -8.62 15.46
C VAL A 35 -18.75 -10.04 15.20
N ILE A 36 -18.71 -10.89 16.23
CA ILE A 36 -18.99 -12.31 16.14
C ILE A 36 -20.20 -12.62 17.03
N ASP A 37 -21.09 -13.51 16.58
CA ASP A 37 -22.20 -14.00 17.39
C ASP A 37 -21.77 -15.07 18.42
N LYS A 38 -22.71 -15.52 19.25
CA LYS A 38 -22.48 -16.57 20.25
C LYS A 38 -22.11 -17.94 19.65
N ASP A 39 -22.42 -18.15 18.37
CA ASP A 39 -22.14 -19.39 17.64
C ASP A 39 -20.80 -19.30 16.86
N GLY A 40 -20.08 -18.18 16.96
CA GLY A 40 -18.81 -17.95 16.27
C GLY A 40 -18.93 -17.44 14.83
N ARG A 41 -20.12 -17.01 14.37
CA ARG A 41 -20.33 -16.46 13.03
C ARG A 41 -20.04 -14.97 12.99
N VAL A 42 -19.40 -14.52 11.91
CA VAL A 42 -19.09 -13.09 11.68
C VAL A 42 -20.37 -12.35 11.27
N ASN A 43 -20.85 -11.46 12.15
CA ASN A 43 -21.99 -10.58 11.87
C ASN A 43 -21.57 -9.32 11.09
N SER A 44 -20.40 -8.77 11.39
CA SER A 44 -19.83 -7.63 10.65
C SER A 44 -18.32 -7.68 10.74
N GLN A 45 -17.64 -7.16 9.72
CA GLN A 45 -16.19 -7.09 9.68
C GLN A 45 -15.73 -5.85 8.91
N LYS A 46 -14.57 -5.34 9.30
CA LYS A 46 -13.84 -4.29 8.58
C LYS A 46 -12.35 -4.50 8.76
N ALA A 47 -11.58 -4.10 7.77
CA ALA A 47 -10.13 -4.05 7.84
C ALA A 47 -9.66 -2.63 7.52
N ARG A 48 -8.64 -2.15 8.24
CA ARG A 48 -7.90 -0.95 7.90
C ARG A 48 -6.47 -1.35 7.60
N VAL A 49 -5.96 -0.98 6.43
CA VAL A 49 -4.57 -1.21 6.05
C VAL A 49 -3.90 0.13 5.84
N ARG A 50 -2.72 0.32 6.41
CA ARG A 50 -1.86 1.49 6.20
C ARG A 50 -0.53 1.03 5.63
N ILE A 51 -0.05 1.72 4.61
CA ILE A 51 1.23 1.45 3.99
C ILE A 51 2.10 2.70 4.15
N PHE A 52 3.21 2.55 4.86
CA PHE A 52 4.18 3.61 5.08
C PHE A 52 5.38 3.37 4.18
N PHE A 53 5.86 4.44 3.54
CA PHE A 53 7.04 4.39 2.68
C PHE A 53 8.14 5.27 3.26
N LEU A 54 9.34 4.73 3.33
CA LEU A 54 10.57 5.47 3.57
C LEU A 54 11.46 5.32 2.34
N ALA A 55 11.73 6.42 1.63
CA ALA A 55 12.42 6.40 0.35
C ALA A 55 13.65 7.32 0.35
N PHE A 56 14.82 6.72 0.14
CA PHE A 56 16.09 7.39 -0.12
C PHE A 56 16.38 7.25 -1.63
N LEU A 57 15.88 8.20 -2.42
CA LEU A 57 15.97 8.15 -3.88
C LEU A 57 16.76 9.32 -4.43
N THR A 58 17.76 9.05 -5.25
CA THR A 58 18.52 10.07 -5.96
C THR A 58 17.65 10.74 -7.02
N GLY A 59 17.74 12.06 -7.17
CA GLY A 59 16.98 12.76 -8.18
C GLY A 59 15.55 13.14 -7.74
N MET A 60 14.65 13.08 -8.72
CA MET A 60 13.19 13.18 -8.53
C MET A 60 12.50 12.10 -9.38
N PRO A 61 12.68 10.81 -9.06
CA PRO A 61 12.08 9.75 -9.85
C PRO A 61 10.56 9.75 -9.69
N ALA A 62 9.86 9.42 -10.77
CA ALA A 62 8.45 9.05 -10.69
C ALA A 62 8.33 7.66 -10.07
N CYS A 63 7.46 7.51 -9.06
CA CYS A 63 7.22 6.25 -8.38
C CYS A 63 5.74 5.86 -8.51
N GLU A 64 5.48 4.59 -8.74
CA GLU A 64 4.13 4.03 -8.81
C GLU A 64 3.99 2.89 -7.80
N LEU A 65 2.88 2.90 -7.05
CA LEU A 65 2.53 1.81 -6.14
C LEU A 65 1.56 0.85 -6.84
N GLY A 66 1.97 -0.42 -6.94
CA GLY A 66 1.09 -1.52 -7.34
C GLY A 66 0.66 -2.33 -6.12
N ILE A 67 -0.65 -2.52 -5.95
CA ILE A 67 -1.25 -3.41 -4.95
C ILE A 67 -2.23 -4.37 -5.62
N SER A 68 -2.45 -5.53 -5.00
CA SER A 68 -3.37 -6.58 -5.46
C SER A 68 -4.85 -6.21 -5.19
N ASP A 69 -5.29 -5.11 -5.80
CA ASP A 69 -6.66 -4.61 -5.69
C ASP A 69 -7.50 -5.03 -6.90
N ARG A 70 -8.78 -5.33 -6.67
CA ARG A 70 -9.73 -5.82 -7.68
C ARG A 70 -9.80 -4.93 -8.92
N ARG A 71 -9.52 -3.63 -8.81
CA ARG A 71 -9.47 -2.70 -9.96
C ARG A 71 -8.37 -3.05 -10.98
N ARG A 72 -7.33 -3.80 -10.56
CA ARG A 72 -6.23 -4.28 -11.43
C ARG A 72 -6.37 -5.73 -11.90
N LYS A 73 -7.44 -6.45 -11.50
CA LYS A 73 -7.66 -7.85 -11.90
C LYS A 73 -7.75 -7.99 -13.42
N GLY A 74 -6.91 -8.85 -14.01
CA GLY A 74 -6.81 -9.06 -15.46
C GLY A 74 -6.02 -7.99 -16.22
N LYS A 75 -5.42 -7.02 -15.51
CA LYS A 75 -4.50 -6.00 -16.03
C LYS A 75 -3.18 -6.04 -15.27
N GLU A 76 -2.75 -7.23 -14.85
CA GLU A 76 -1.49 -7.43 -14.14
C GLU A 76 -0.34 -7.12 -15.09
N VAL A 77 0.29 -5.96 -14.91
CA VAL A 77 1.48 -5.59 -15.65
C VAL A 77 2.64 -5.56 -14.67
N VAL A 78 3.67 -6.34 -14.96
CA VAL A 78 4.93 -6.26 -14.24
C VAL A 78 5.94 -5.60 -15.16
N GLY A 79 6.37 -4.38 -14.83
CA GLY A 79 7.33 -3.62 -15.64
C GLY A 79 8.73 -4.25 -15.71
N ARG A 80 8.99 -5.22 -14.83
CA ARG A 80 10.22 -6.00 -14.77
C ARG A 80 10.01 -7.35 -15.44
N HIS A 81 10.71 -7.56 -16.55
CA HIS A 81 10.67 -8.79 -17.35
C HIS A 81 11.17 -10.03 -16.60
N ASP A 82 11.93 -9.84 -15.53
CA ASP A 82 12.46 -10.91 -14.69
C ASP A 82 11.54 -11.30 -13.52
N ILE A 83 10.41 -10.62 -13.36
CA ILE A 83 9.40 -10.98 -12.36
C ILE A 83 8.28 -11.74 -13.07
N ILE A 84 8.09 -12.99 -12.66
CA ILE A 84 6.98 -13.81 -13.13
C ILE A 84 5.71 -13.31 -12.42
N PRO A 85 4.66 -12.88 -13.15
CA PRO A 85 3.39 -12.51 -12.53
C PRO A 85 2.79 -13.73 -11.85
N VAL A 86 2.70 -13.68 -10.52
CA VAL A 86 2.01 -14.71 -9.74
C VAL A 86 0.51 -14.47 -9.90
N ARG A 87 -0.22 -15.50 -10.36
CA ARG A 87 -1.68 -15.45 -10.38
C ARG A 87 -2.18 -15.44 -8.93
N THR A 88 -2.65 -14.28 -8.47
CA THR A 88 -3.37 -14.16 -7.21
C THR A 88 -4.85 -14.43 -7.45
N GLU A 89 -5.42 -15.38 -6.72
CA GLU A 89 -6.87 -15.64 -6.73
C GLU A 89 -7.61 -14.72 -5.73
N ASP A 90 -6.90 -14.28 -4.68
CA ASP A 90 -7.41 -13.46 -3.60
C ASP A 90 -7.17 -11.97 -3.85
N TRP A 91 -8.18 -11.30 -4.38
CA TRP A 91 -8.13 -9.88 -4.70
C TRP A 91 -8.74 -9.04 -3.59
N ILE A 92 -8.02 -8.00 -3.17
CA ILE A 92 -8.49 -7.04 -2.18
C ILE A 92 -9.54 -6.16 -2.83
N ARG A 93 -10.69 -5.99 -2.17
CA ARG A 93 -11.64 -4.94 -2.50
C ARG A 93 -11.41 -3.80 -1.52
N ILE A 94 -10.93 -2.68 -2.02
CA ILE A 94 -10.85 -1.46 -1.23
C ILE A 94 -12.25 -0.83 -1.22
N GLU A 95 -12.84 -0.72 -0.04
CA GLU A 95 -14.06 0.06 0.15
C GLU A 95 -13.71 1.56 0.23
N ASP A 96 -14.58 2.41 -0.29
CA ASP A 96 -14.40 3.86 -0.23
C ASP A 96 -14.47 4.36 1.23
N ALA A 97 -13.68 5.40 1.53
CA ALA A 97 -13.55 6.01 2.87
C ALA A 97 -14.64 7.06 3.15
#